data_AF-G3Q7M9-F1
#
_entry.id   AF-G3Q7M9-F1
#
_cell.length_a   1.000
_cell.length_b   1.000
_cell.length_c   1.000
_cell.angle_alpha   90.00
_cell.angle_beta   90.00
_cell.angle_gamma   90.00
#
_symmetry.space_group_name_H-M   'P 1'
#
loop_
_entity.id
_entity.type
_entity.pdbx_description
1 polymer ?
#
loop_
_entity_poly.entity_id
_entity_poly.type
_entity_poly.pdbx_seq_one_letter_code
_entity_poly.pdbx_strand_id
1 'polypeptide(L)'
;MESFLQIAPHSLAIVLSRVGAGEAVGAAGVSESDALPRHHTGYEIFADFKAENTKQHVWNQRISEAVSETFFLGWIDEHVLLIQGKEDHLEVLREGWMRRSLNPPRGFTIKYLGK
;
A
#
# COMPACT_ATOMS: atom_id res chain seq x y z
N MET A 1 31.18 1.56 4.82
CA MET A 1 29.87 1.35 5.48
C MET A 1 28.88 2.25 4.75
N GLU A 2 28.04 1.66 3.90
CA GLU A 2 26.96 2.42 3.27
C GLU A 2 25.99 2.81 4.37
N SER A 3 25.85 4.11 4.63
CA SER A 3 24.84 4.63 5.52
C SER A 3 23.49 4.41 4.85
N PHE A 4 22.73 3.43 5.32
CA PHE A 4 21.34 3.28 4.91
C PHE A 4 20.60 4.57 5.26
N LEU A 5 20.09 5.26 4.25
CA LEU A 5 19.25 6.44 4.43
C LEU A 5 17.93 5.97 5.05
N GLN A 6 17.85 6.07 6.37
CA GLN A 6 16.61 5.88 7.10
C GLN A 6 15.69 7.06 6.81
N ILE A 7 14.72 6.86 5.91
CA ILE A 7 13.77 7.89 5.47
C ILE A 7 12.90 8.34 6.65
N ALA A 8 12.50 7.41 7.51
CA ALA A 8 11.80 7.70 8.77
C ALA A 8 12.00 6.55 9.78
N PRO A 9 12.10 6.84 11.10
CA PRO A 9 12.10 5.81 12.14
C PRO A 9 10.78 5.05 12.16
N HIS A 10 10.90 3.73 12.35
CA HIS A 10 9.78 2.80 12.37
C HIS A 10 8.86 3.00 11.16
N SER A 11 9.47 2.98 9.97
CA SER A 11 8.76 3.04 8.70
C SER A 11 8.85 1.71 7.95
N LEU A 12 7.88 1.50 7.08
CA LEU A 12 7.83 0.36 6.17
C LEU A 12 7.49 0.89 4.78
N ALA A 13 8.34 0.56 3.80
CA ALA A 13 8.08 0.87 2.40
C ALA A 13 7.40 -0.32 1.73
N ILE A 14 6.23 -0.13 1.16
CA ILE A 14 5.50 -1.17 0.42
C ILE A 14 5.57 -0.81 -1.06
N VAL A 15 6.31 -1.61 -1.83
CA VAL A 15 6.44 -1.45 -3.27
C VAL A 15 5.25 -2.11 -3.95
N LEU A 16 4.46 -1.28 -4.62
CA LEU A 16 3.23 -1.62 -5.32
C LEU A 16 3.43 -1.52 -6.84
N SER A 17 2.76 -2.40 -7.57
CA SER A 17 2.65 -2.35 -9.03
C SER A 17 1.18 -2.39 -9.40
N ARG A 18 0.73 -1.47 -10.26
CA ARG A 18 -0.65 -1.45 -10.76
C ARG A 18 -0.97 -2.75 -11.50
N VAL A 19 -2.14 -3.33 -11.20
CA VAL A 19 -2.69 -4.50 -11.90
C VAL A 19 -3.29 -3.98 -13.19
N GLY A 20 -2.56 -4.10 -14.31
CA GLY A 20 -3.08 -3.81 -15.64
C GLY A 20 -3.31 -2.33 -15.94
N ALA A 21 -2.24 -1.53 -16.02
CA ALA A 21 -2.24 -0.31 -16.85
C ALA A 21 -2.00 -0.67 -18.33
N GLY A 22 -2.78 -1.62 -18.85
CA GLY A 22 -2.77 -2.00 -20.27
C GLY A 22 -3.70 -1.14 -21.13
N GLU A 23 -4.63 -0.39 -20.54
CA GLU A 23 -5.61 0.43 -21.27
C GLU A 23 -5.96 1.72 -20.51
N ALA A 24 -4.97 2.60 -20.28
CA ALA A 24 -5.24 3.98 -19.90
C ALA A 24 -4.30 4.99 -20.57
N VAL A 25 -3.75 4.64 -21.74
CA VAL A 25 -2.96 5.53 -22.61
C VAL A 25 -3.52 5.65 -24.03
N GLY A 26 -4.82 5.37 -24.23
CA GLY A 26 -5.44 5.49 -25.55
C GLY A 26 -6.96 5.53 -25.55
N ALA A 27 -7.54 6.65 -25.11
CA ALA A 27 -8.88 7.06 -25.54
C ALA A 27 -9.04 8.57 -25.42
N ALA A 28 -8.40 9.31 -26.33
CA ALA A 28 -8.94 10.60 -26.78
C ALA A 28 -10.21 10.30 -27.59
N GLY A 29 -11.29 9.96 -26.87
CA GLY A 29 -12.62 9.71 -27.39
C GLY A 29 -13.60 10.32 -26.42
N VAL A 30 -14.18 11.45 -26.83
CA VAL A 30 -15.14 12.23 -26.06
C VAL A 30 -16.31 11.36 -25.60
N SER A 31 -16.50 11.25 -24.29
CA SER A 31 -17.77 10.87 -23.68
C SER A 31 -17.91 11.66 -22.39
N GLU A 32 -18.79 12.66 -22.45
CA GLU A 32 -19.20 13.50 -21.33
C GLU A 32 -19.83 12.63 -20.23
N SER A 33 -19.04 12.23 -19.25
CA SER A 33 -19.54 11.85 -17.93
C SER A 33 -18.51 12.22 -16.87
N ASP A 34 -18.99 12.97 -15.89
CA ASP A 34 -18.29 13.81 -14.92
C ASP A 34 -17.47 13.01 -13.88
N ALA A 35 -16.42 12.32 -14.32
CA ALA A 35 -15.43 11.72 -13.43
C ALA A 35 -14.03 12.05 -13.93
N LEU A 36 -13.42 13.07 -13.31
CA LEU A 36 -11.99 13.37 -13.41
C LEU A 36 -11.18 12.05 -13.42
N PRO A 37 -10.08 11.95 -14.20
CA PRO A 37 -9.15 10.84 -14.08
C PRO A 37 -8.83 10.66 -12.60
N ARG A 38 -9.33 9.59 -11.99
CA ARG A 38 -9.14 9.32 -10.57
C ARG A 38 -7.67 8.95 -10.38
N HIS A 39 -6.81 9.97 -10.31
CA HIS A 39 -5.51 9.86 -9.69
C HIS A 39 -5.81 9.47 -8.24
N HIS A 40 -5.82 8.16 -7.95
CA HIS A 40 -5.91 7.70 -6.58
C HIS A 40 -4.75 8.32 -5.84
N THR A 41 -5.07 9.20 -4.90
CA THR A 41 -4.08 9.86 -4.06
C THR A 41 -3.40 8.79 -3.21
N GLY A 42 -2.13 8.99 -2.85
CA GLY A 42 -1.39 8.04 -2.00
C GLY A 42 -2.13 7.66 -0.71
N TYR A 43 -2.92 8.59 -0.19
CA TYR A 43 -3.77 8.38 0.98
C TYR A 43 -4.96 7.46 0.71
N GLU A 44 -5.60 7.52 -0.47
CA GLU A 44 -6.66 6.58 -0.85
C GLU A 44 -6.12 5.16 -1.00
N ILE A 45 -4.93 5.02 -1.58
CA ILE A 45 -4.23 3.72 -1.69
C ILE A 45 -3.95 3.16 -0.29
N PHE A 46 -3.55 4.01 0.66
CA PHE A 46 -3.38 3.63 2.05
C PHE A 46 -4.70 3.21 2.71
N ALA A 47 -5.78 3.98 2.51
CA ALA A 47 -7.09 3.64 3.04
C ALA A 47 -7.61 2.30 2.51
N ASP A 48 -7.43 2.05 1.21
CA ASP A 48 -7.75 0.77 0.58
C ASP A 48 -6.89 -0.37 1.15
N PHE A 49 -5.59 -0.15 1.33
CA PHE A 49 -4.72 -1.13 1.98
C PHE A 49 -5.20 -1.49 3.38
N LYS A 50 -5.62 -0.49 4.18
CA LYS A 50 -6.24 -0.74 5.49
C LYS A 50 -7.53 -1.53 5.36
N ALA A 51 -8.42 -1.11 4.46
CA ALA A 51 -9.70 -1.76 4.27
C ALA A 51 -9.57 -3.22 3.84
N GLU A 52 -8.71 -3.54 2.87
CA GLU A 52 -8.50 -4.90 2.37
C GLU A 52 -7.93 -5.83 3.45
N ASN A 53 -7.02 -5.32 4.28
CA ASN A 53 -6.44 -6.12 5.35
C ASN A 53 -7.35 -6.23 6.59
N THR A 54 -8.19 -5.22 6.91
CA THR A 54 -9.13 -5.30 8.03
C THR A 54 -10.41 -6.09 7.69
N LYS A 55 -10.94 -5.97 6.46
CA LYS A 55 -12.19 -6.64 6.06
C LYS A 55 -12.01 -8.14 5.83
N GLN A 56 -10.88 -8.54 5.23
CA GLN A 56 -10.67 -9.92 4.82
C GLN A 56 -10.03 -10.79 5.92
N HIS A 57 -9.37 -10.20 6.91
CA HIS A 57 -8.70 -10.93 8.01
C HIS A 57 -9.46 -10.90 9.33
N VAL A 58 -10.70 -11.40 9.33
CA VAL A 58 -11.42 -11.72 10.59
C VAL A 58 -10.69 -12.82 11.37
N TRP A 59 -9.92 -13.68 10.69
CA TRP A 59 -9.20 -14.81 11.29
C TRP A 59 -7.75 -14.51 11.72
N ASN A 60 -7.18 -13.37 11.30
CA ASN A 60 -5.82 -12.96 11.68
C ASN A 60 -5.84 -11.56 12.30
N GLN A 61 -6.32 -11.51 13.53
CA GLN A 61 -6.51 -10.28 14.30
C GLN A 61 -5.21 -9.46 14.42
N ARG A 62 -4.05 -10.12 14.44
CA ARG A 62 -2.74 -9.44 14.53
C ARG A 62 -2.44 -8.57 13.32
N ILE A 63 -2.69 -9.07 12.10
CA ILE A 63 -2.48 -8.27 10.87
C ILE A 63 -3.47 -7.11 10.84
N SER A 64 -4.74 -7.38 11.13
CA SER A 64 -5.78 -6.34 11.14
C SER A 64 -5.46 -5.22 12.13
N GLU A 65 -5.02 -5.56 13.34
CA GLU A 65 -4.58 -4.62 14.37
C GLU A 65 -3.33 -3.85 13.93
N ALA A 66 -2.29 -4.56 13.47
CA ALA A 66 -1.05 -3.95 13.00
C ALA A 66 -1.30 -2.96 11.85
N VAL A 67 -2.15 -3.30 10.89
CA VAL A 67 -2.53 -2.39 9.79
C VAL A 67 -3.32 -1.20 10.33
N SER A 68 -4.25 -1.40 11.28
CA SER A 68 -5.02 -0.30 11.86
C SER A 68 -4.16 0.72 12.61
N GLU A 69 -3.10 0.27 13.27
CA GLU A 69 -2.17 1.08 14.05
C GLU A 69 -1.04 1.72 13.22
N THR A 70 -1.08 1.57 11.90
CA THR A 70 -0.16 2.26 10.99
C THR A 70 -0.72 3.59 10.50
N PHE A 71 0.21 4.47 10.12
CA PHE A 71 -0.02 5.83 9.62
C PHE A 71 0.60 6.02 8.24
N PHE A 72 -0.04 6.83 7.41
CA PHE A 72 0.50 7.21 6.10
C PHE A 72 1.66 8.20 6.27
N LEU A 73 2.80 7.91 5.65
CA LEU A 73 3.93 8.86 5.56
C LEU A 73 4.05 9.48 4.18
N GLY A 74 3.74 8.74 3.12
CA GLY A 74 3.90 9.26 1.78
C GLY A 74 3.66 8.24 0.68
N TRP A 75 3.62 8.77 -0.54
CA TRP A 75 3.47 8.02 -1.78
C TRP A 75 4.52 8.51 -2.77
N ILE A 76 5.49 7.66 -3.06
CA ILE A 76 6.68 8.02 -3.83
C ILE A 76 6.60 7.36 -5.21
N ASP A 77 6.85 8.17 -6.24
CA ASP A 77 6.92 7.79 -7.66
C ASP A 77 5.73 6.98 -8.18
N GLU A 78 4.56 7.07 -7.54
CA GLU A 78 3.40 6.23 -7.85
C GLU A 78 3.58 4.71 -7.66
N HIS A 79 4.58 4.30 -6.90
CA HIS A 79 4.88 2.89 -6.68
C HIS A 79 5.15 2.53 -5.22
N VAL A 80 5.62 3.47 -4.39
CA VAL A 80 6.04 3.14 -3.02
C VAL A 80 5.13 3.81 -2.01
N LEU A 81 4.37 2.98 -1.29
CA LEU A 81 3.55 3.41 -0.16
C LEU A 81 4.41 3.34 1.10
N LEU A 82 4.70 4.51 1.68
CA LEU A 82 5.45 4.61 2.91
C LEU A 82 4.49 4.75 4.09
N ILE A 83 4.61 3.84 5.06
CA ILE A 83 3.81 3.84 6.28
C ILE A 83 4.70 3.89 7.52
N GLN A 84 4.19 4.44 8.61
CA GLN A 84 4.80 4.42 9.93
C GLN A 84 3.99 3.57 10.88
N GLY A 85 4.64 2.93 11.84
CA GLY A 85 3.97 2.22 12.92
C GLY A 85 4.93 1.89 14.04
N LYS A 86 4.45 1.18 15.08
CA LYS A 86 5.35 0.58 16.07
C LYS A 86 6.12 -0.58 15.44
N GLU A 87 7.33 -0.83 15.90
CA GLU A 87 8.18 -1.89 15.35
C GLU A 87 7.52 -3.28 15.40
N ASP A 88 6.84 -3.61 16.50
CA ASP A 88 6.08 -4.85 16.64
C ASP A 88 4.99 -5.00 15.55
N HIS A 89 4.26 -3.93 15.26
CA HIS A 89 3.23 -3.93 14.22
C HIS A 89 3.84 -4.08 12.83
N LEU A 90 4.94 -3.38 12.55
CA LEU A 90 5.63 -3.49 11.26
C LEU A 90 6.17 -4.90 11.03
N GLU A 91 6.67 -5.56 12.08
CA GLU A 91 7.14 -6.93 11.99
C GLU A 91 6.00 -7.90 11.68
N VAL A 92 4.82 -7.71 12.29
CA VAL A 92 3.62 -8.47 11.93
C VAL A 92 3.24 -8.30 10.46
N LEU A 93 3.36 -7.09 9.90
CA LEU A 93 3.11 -6.86 8.47
C LEU A 93 4.13 -7.57 7.58
N ARG A 94 5.41 -7.57 7.97
CA ARG A 94 6.48 -8.27 7.24
C ARG A 94 6.26 -9.78 7.25
N GLU A 95 5.96 -10.35 8.42
CA GLU A 95 5.62 -11.77 8.55
C GLU A 95 4.37 -12.12 7.74
N GLY A 96 3.34 -11.27 7.81
CA GLY A 96 2.11 -11.41 7.03
C GLY A 96 2.39 -11.46 5.53
N TRP A 97 3.28 -10.61 5.03
CA TRP A 97 3.71 -10.65 3.63
C TRP A 97 4.48 -11.93 3.28
N MET A 98 5.44 -12.35 4.11
CA MET A 98 6.19 -13.61 3.87
C MET A 98 5.27 -14.82 3.82
N ARG A 99 4.22 -14.82 4.65
CA ARG A 99 3.18 -15.86 4.70
C ARG A 99 2.07 -15.69 3.65
N ARG A 100 2.22 -14.75 2.72
CA ARG A 100 1.21 -14.42 1.67
C ARG A 100 -0.18 -14.14 2.26
N SER A 101 -0.22 -13.60 3.47
CA SER A 101 -1.41 -13.23 4.21
C SER A 101 -1.65 -11.71 4.23
N LEU A 102 -0.86 -10.93 3.49
CA LEU A 102 -1.06 -9.48 3.37
C LEU A 102 -1.69 -9.19 2.01
N ASN A 103 -2.84 -8.52 2.02
CA ASN A 103 -3.56 -8.18 0.80
C ASN A 103 -3.05 -6.86 0.22
N PRO A 104 -2.89 -6.78 -1.12
CA PRO A 104 -2.59 -5.52 -1.76
C PRO A 104 -3.79 -4.57 -1.71
N PRO A 105 -3.57 -3.24 -1.76
CA PRO A 105 -4.65 -2.30 -2.02
C PRO A 105 -5.27 -2.54 -3.41
N ARG A 106 -6.51 -2.09 -3.58
CA ARG A 106 -7.32 -2.36 -4.77
C ARG A 106 -6.64 -1.85 -6.04
N GLY A 107 -6.53 -2.70 -7.06
CA GLY A 107 -5.88 -2.35 -8.33
C GLY A 107 -4.35 -2.38 -8.28
N PHE A 108 -3.75 -2.87 -7.19
CA PHE A 108 -2.31 -3.05 -7.07
C PHE A 108 -1.93 -4.50 -6.74
N THR A 109 -0.65 -4.81 -6.95
CA THR A 109 0.03 -5.99 -6.40
C THR A 109 1.18 -5.51 -5.53
N ILE A 110 1.39 -6.16 -4.38
CA ILE A 110 2.59 -5.95 -3.58
C ILE A 110 3.73 -6.74 -4.25
N LYS A 111 4.85 -6.06 -4.51
CA LYS A 111 6.07 -6.69 -5.06
C LYS A 111 7.09 -6.94 -3.97
N TYR A 112 7.35 -5.93 -3.15
CA TYR A 112 8.37 -5.97 -2.11
C TYR A 112 7.93 -5.16 -0.89
N LEU A 113 8.39 -5.57 0.29
CA LEU A 113 8.38 -4.76 1.49
C LEU A 113 9.83 -4.41 1.82
N GLY A 114 10.11 -3.11 1.99
CA GLY A 114 11.40 -2.59 2.41
C GLY A 114 11.63 -2.74 3.92
N LYS A 115 12.89 -2.64 4.33
CA LYS A 115 13.27 -2.61 5.74
C LYS A 115 13.40 -1.19 6.24
#